data_AF-A0A2E1UX08-F1
#
_entry.id   AF-A0A2E1UX08-F1
#
_cell.length_a   1.000
_cell.length_b   1.000
_cell.length_c   1.000
_cell.angle_alpha   90.00
_cell.angle_beta   90.00
_cell.angle_gamma   90.00
#
_symmetry.space_group_name_H-M   'P 1'
#
loop_
_entity.id
_entity.type
_entity.pdbx_description
1 polymer ?
#
loop_
_entity_poly.entity_id
_entity_poly.type
_entity_poly.pdbx_seq_one_letter_code
_entity_poly.pdbx_strand_id
1 'polypeptide(L)'
;MAKTMKKKTAHYVDNKKFLEAMKEWKEKCREAEETGEERPQISNYVGECFLKIANGLSYRPNFINYTYKEDMISDGIENCLQYIHNFNPDKSNNPFAYFTQIIYYAFIRRIQREKKQTHVKHRIISKADFQAFVTMEGDDTSYSVGGFDPNIMVPDEDVYKPKKKNKEINKKGLENFMESDD
;
A
#
# COMPACT_ATOMS: atom_id res chain seq x y z
N MET A 1 33.27 23.62 -15.43
CA MET A 1 31.89 24.05 -15.08
C MET A 1 31.76 24.08 -13.56
N ALA A 2 31.49 25.23 -12.97
CA ALA A 2 31.35 25.36 -11.51
C ALA A 2 30.06 24.68 -11.05
N LYS A 3 30.18 23.67 -10.17
CA LYS A 3 29.06 22.94 -9.58
C LYS A 3 28.35 23.89 -8.61
N THR A 4 27.25 24.50 -9.04
CA THR A 4 26.41 25.35 -8.19
C THR A 4 26.01 24.53 -6.96
N MET A 5 26.48 24.93 -5.77
CA MET A 5 26.09 24.26 -4.53
C MET A 5 24.58 24.46 -4.34
N LYS A 6 23.82 23.38 -4.54
CA LYS A 6 22.37 23.37 -4.38
C LYS A 6 22.07 23.77 -2.94
N LYS A 7 21.41 24.92 -2.76
CA LYS A 7 20.98 25.44 -1.46
C LYS A 7 20.24 24.31 -0.72
N LYS A 8 20.72 23.92 0.45
CA LYS A 8 20.05 22.89 1.27
C LYS A 8 18.66 23.41 1.59
N THR A 9 17.65 22.84 0.94
CA THR A 9 16.26 23.09 1.29
C THR A 9 16.08 22.56 2.71
N ALA A 10 15.76 23.46 3.65
CA ALA A 10 15.41 23.05 4.99
C ALA A 10 14.23 22.08 4.88
N HIS A 11 14.47 20.82 5.25
CA HIS A 11 13.39 19.84 5.34
C HIS A 11 12.45 20.28 6.46
N TYR A 12 11.14 20.14 6.24
CA TYR A 12 10.09 20.47 7.22
C TYR A 12 10.14 19.59 8.49
N VAL A 13 11.08 18.65 8.55
CA VAL A 13 11.50 17.91 9.73
C VAL A 13 13.00 18.13 9.92
N ASP A 14 13.40 18.57 11.11
CA ASP A 14 14.80 18.66 11.49
C ASP A 14 15.35 17.26 11.77
N ASN A 15 16.13 16.72 10.84
CA ASN A 15 16.67 15.36 10.95
C ASN A 15 17.62 15.18 12.15
N LYS A 16 18.28 16.24 12.64
CA LYS A 16 19.17 16.11 13.81
C LYS A 16 18.37 15.88 15.08
N LYS A 17 17.37 16.72 15.31
CA LYS A 17 16.43 16.58 16.43
C LYS A 17 15.66 15.26 16.35
N PHE A 18 15.29 14.86 15.14
CA PHE A 18 14.61 13.59 14.95
C PHE A 18 15.50 12.39 15.30
N LEU A 19 16.78 12.41 14.91
CA LEU A 19 17.73 11.36 15.29
C LEU A 19 17.95 11.30 16.80
N GLU A 20 18.08 12.45 17.46
CA GLU A 20 18.22 12.56 18.91
C GLU A 20 17.01 11.94 19.63
N ALA A 21 15.79 12.34 19.28
CA ALA A 21 14.57 11.78 19.84
C ALA A 21 14.45 10.26 19.63
N MET A 22 14.92 9.75 18.49
CA MET A 22 14.96 8.32 18.20
C MET A 22 15.99 7.57 19.06
N LYS A 23 17.13 8.19 19.36
CA LYS A 23 18.13 7.62 20.28
C LYS A 23 17.60 7.58 21.71
N GLU A 24 17.01 8.67 22.18
CA GLU A 24 16.39 8.75 23.50
C GLU A 24 15.29 7.70 23.69
N TRP A 25 14.40 7.55 22.70
CA TRP A 25 13.35 6.53 22.77
C TRP A 25 13.93 5.11 22.78
N LYS A 26 14.99 4.86 22.00
CA LYS A 26 15.64 3.55 21.97
C LYS A 26 16.36 3.22 23.28
N GLU A 27 16.96 4.22 23.93
CA GLU A 27 17.54 4.06 25.26
C GLU A 27 16.48 3.68 26.29
N LYS A 28 15.35 4.40 26.31
CA LYS A 28 14.22 4.07 27.19
C LYS A 28 13.68 2.65 26.93
N CYS A 29 13.65 2.22 25.67
CA CYS A 29 13.26 0.85 25.33
C CYS A 29 14.23 -0.18 25.91
N ARG A 30 15.55 0.11 25.91
CA ARG A 30 16.56 -0.77 26.51
C ARG A 30 16.41 -0.84 28.01
N GLU A 31 16.23 0.31 28.66
CA GLU A 31 15.98 0.39 30.11
C GLU A 31 14.73 -0.41 30.52
N ALA A 32 13.63 -0.26 29.78
CA ALA A 32 12.40 -1.02 30.03
C ALA A 32 12.57 -2.53 29.83
N GLU A 33 13.38 -2.96 28.85
CA GLU A 33 13.70 -4.38 28.64
C GLU A 33 14.56 -4.95 29.77
N GLU A 34 15.49 -4.17 30.30
CA GLU A 34 16.33 -4.55 31.46
C GLU A 34 15.52 -4.65 32.77
N THR A 35 14.51 -3.79 32.95
CA THR A 35 13.62 -3.80 34.14
C THR A 35 12.42 -4.73 34.00
N GLY A 36 12.16 -5.27 32.80
CA GLY A 36 10.99 -6.11 32.52
C GLY A 36 9.67 -5.32 32.44
N GLU A 37 9.74 -4.01 32.19
CA GLU A 37 8.59 -3.13 32.03
C GLU A 37 8.02 -3.15 30.60
N GLU A 38 6.83 -2.57 30.45
CA GLU A 38 6.22 -2.39 29.12
C GLU A 38 7.02 -1.39 28.28
N ARG A 39 6.93 -1.55 26.95
CA ARG A 39 7.63 -0.68 26.01
C ARG A 39 7.17 0.78 26.17
N PRO A 40 8.11 1.74 26.25
CA PRO A 40 7.75 3.13 26.45
C PRO A 40 6.97 3.69 25.26
N GLN A 41 6.01 4.55 25.58
CA GLN A 41 5.29 5.30 24.58
C GLN A 41 6.23 6.19 23.75
N ILE A 42 5.91 6.34 22.48
CA ILE A 42 6.65 7.19 21.56
C ILE A 42 6.35 8.65 21.89
N SER A 43 7.35 9.53 21.77
CA SER A 43 7.15 10.95 22.04
C SER A 43 6.23 11.59 21.01
N ASN A 44 5.41 12.57 21.43
CA ASN A 44 4.54 13.33 20.54
C ASN A 44 5.32 13.95 19.37
N TYR A 45 6.55 14.39 19.61
CA TYR A 45 7.43 14.93 18.58
C TYR A 45 7.75 13.93 17.47
N VAL A 46 8.04 12.66 17.81
CA VAL A 46 8.28 11.61 16.81
C VAL A 46 7.01 11.31 16.02
N GLY A 47 5.85 11.26 16.69
CA GLY A 47 4.54 11.13 16.03
C GLY A 47 4.26 12.26 15.04
N GLU A 48 4.50 13.51 15.44
CA GLU A 48 4.38 14.67 14.57
C GLU A 48 5.33 14.59 13.36
N CYS A 49 6.55 14.07 13.55
CA CYS A 49 7.49 13.88 12.46
C CYS A 49 6.96 12.87 11.44
N PHE A 50 6.41 11.73 11.89
CA PHE A 50 5.78 10.76 10.97
C PHE A 50 4.61 11.37 10.21
N LEU A 51 3.74 12.11 10.89
CA LEU A 51 2.60 12.77 10.27
C LEU A 51 3.04 13.78 9.20
N LYS A 52 4.05 14.60 9.50
CA LYS A 52 4.62 15.56 8.55
C LYS A 52 5.23 14.85 7.34
N ILE A 53 5.98 13.76 7.55
CA ILE A 53 6.61 13.00 6.46
C ILE A 53 5.54 12.37 5.56
N ALA A 54 4.52 11.74 6.15
CA ALA A 54 3.44 11.12 5.39
C ALA A 54 2.63 12.13 4.58
N ASN A 55 2.24 13.26 5.19
CA ASN A 55 1.57 14.34 4.48
C ASN A 55 2.44 14.90 3.35
N GLY A 56 3.71 15.20 3.60
CA GLY A 56 4.63 15.69 2.58
C GLY A 56 4.81 14.71 1.42
N LEU A 57 4.84 13.41 1.68
CA LEU A 57 4.95 12.38 0.65
C LEU A 57 3.65 12.27 -0.18
N SER A 58 2.49 12.46 0.44
CA SER A 58 1.18 12.37 -0.24
C SER A 58 1.02 13.39 -1.37
N TYR A 59 1.67 14.55 -1.29
CA TYR A 59 1.65 15.58 -2.34
C TYR A 59 2.60 15.30 -3.52
N ARG A 60 3.36 14.20 -3.50
CA ARG A 60 4.17 13.86 -4.68
C ARG A 60 3.27 13.54 -5.87
N PRO A 61 3.69 13.86 -7.11
CA PRO A 61 2.90 13.58 -8.32
C PRO A 61 2.45 12.12 -8.44
N ASN A 62 3.24 11.19 -7.92
CA ASN A 62 2.93 9.76 -7.92
C ASN A 62 1.72 9.39 -7.02
N PHE A 63 1.37 10.21 -6.03
CA PHE A 63 0.41 9.90 -4.98
C PHE A 63 -0.73 10.92 -4.83
N ILE A 64 -0.55 12.14 -5.33
CA ILE A 64 -1.46 13.26 -5.10
C ILE A 64 -2.89 13.05 -5.62
N ASN A 65 -3.07 12.30 -6.71
CA ASN A 65 -4.34 12.15 -7.41
C ASN A 65 -5.16 10.91 -6.99
N TYR A 66 -4.78 10.22 -5.91
CA TYR A 66 -5.59 9.12 -5.39
C TYR A 66 -6.67 9.63 -4.43
N THR A 67 -7.89 9.13 -4.57
CA THR A 67 -9.04 9.50 -3.71
C THR A 67 -8.88 9.02 -2.27
N TYR A 68 -8.13 7.93 -2.05
CA TYR A 68 -7.86 7.30 -0.76
C TYR A 68 -6.55 7.81 -0.11
N LYS A 69 -6.22 9.08 -0.31
CA LYS A 69 -4.97 9.70 0.19
C LYS A 69 -4.85 9.64 1.72
N GLU A 70 -5.94 9.93 2.44
CA GLU A 70 -5.94 9.92 3.91
C GLU A 70 -5.72 8.50 4.46
N ASP A 71 -6.31 7.50 3.82
CA ASP A 71 -6.08 6.09 4.16
C ASP A 71 -4.62 5.67 3.95
N MET A 72 -4.00 6.16 2.87
CA MET A 72 -2.57 5.92 2.63
C MET A 72 -1.73 6.53 3.76
N ILE A 73 -2.04 7.76 4.18
CA ILE A 73 -1.33 8.45 5.28
C ILE A 73 -1.46 7.65 6.58
N SER A 74 -2.67 7.20 6.94
CA SER A 74 -2.92 6.37 8.12
C SER A 74 -2.14 5.05 8.06
N ASP A 75 -2.23 4.31 6.96
CA ASP A 75 -1.48 3.05 6.76
C ASP A 75 0.04 3.31 6.85
N GLY A 76 0.51 4.45 6.34
CA GLY A 76 1.92 4.88 6.42
C GLY A 76 2.41 5.09 7.85
N ILE A 77 1.61 5.78 8.67
CA ILE A 77 1.94 6.05 10.07
C ILE A 77 1.92 4.76 10.89
N GLU A 78 0.91 3.90 10.69
CA GLU A 78 0.83 2.58 11.33
C GLU A 78 2.09 1.74 11.05
N ASN A 79 2.54 1.71 9.80
CA ASN A 79 3.76 0.99 9.43
C ASN A 79 5.02 1.61 10.07
N CYS A 80 5.10 2.95 10.18
CA CYS A 80 6.18 3.59 10.93
C CYS A 80 6.20 3.15 12.39
N LEU A 81 5.05 3.11 13.06
CA LEU A 81 4.92 2.67 14.45
C LEU A 81 5.27 1.19 14.60
N GLN A 82 4.81 0.35 13.66
CA GLN A 82 5.11 -1.08 13.68
C GLN A 82 6.62 -1.34 13.56
N TYR A 83 7.32 -0.63 12.68
CA TYR A 83 8.74 -0.86 12.39
C TYR A 83 9.70 0.11 13.07
N ILE A 84 9.23 0.95 14.00
CA ILE A 84 10.05 1.96 14.68
C ILE A 84 11.26 1.34 15.42
N HIS A 85 11.05 0.18 16.06
CA HIS A 85 12.07 -0.54 16.82
C HIS A 85 13.23 -1.06 15.96
N ASN A 86 13.00 -1.27 14.65
CA ASN A 86 14.01 -1.76 13.72
C ASN A 86 14.99 -0.68 13.28
N PHE A 87 14.71 0.60 13.58
CA PHE A 87 15.65 1.67 13.29
C PHE A 87 16.91 1.52 14.16
N ASN A 88 18.08 1.51 13.54
CA ASN A 88 19.36 1.46 14.22
C ASN A 88 20.18 2.74 13.96
N PRO A 89 20.34 3.61 14.98
CA PRO A 89 21.16 4.82 14.88
C PRO A 89 22.61 4.56 14.49
N ASP A 90 23.18 3.41 14.83
CA ASP A 90 24.59 3.08 14.54
C ASP A 90 24.80 2.73 13.06
N LYS A 91 23.76 2.21 12.40
CA LYS A 91 23.80 1.86 10.98
C LYS A 91 23.40 3.03 10.09
N SER A 92 22.49 3.89 10.54
CA SER A 92 21.98 5.02 9.76
C SER A 92 21.71 6.24 10.64
N ASN A 93 22.36 7.34 10.32
CA ASN A 93 22.17 8.64 10.98
C ASN A 93 20.99 9.45 10.41
N ASN A 94 20.21 8.87 9.48
CA ASN A 94 19.12 9.57 8.80
C ASN A 94 17.78 8.85 9.01
N PRO A 95 17.07 9.12 10.13
CA PRO A 95 15.74 8.57 10.36
C PRO A 95 14.74 9.08 9.31
N PHE A 96 14.85 10.32 8.83
CA PHE A 96 13.93 10.86 7.83
C PHE A 96 13.88 9.97 6.57
N ALA A 97 15.04 9.59 6.03
CA ALA A 97 15.11 8.73 4.85
C ALA A 97 14.56 7.32 5.12
N TYR A 98 14.88 6.74 6.29
CA TYR A 98 14.39 5.42 6.69
C TYR A 98 12.86 5.38 6.74
N PHE A 99 12.24 6.31 7.46
CA PHE A 99 10.78 6.36 7.59
C PHE A 99 10.08 6.80 6.31
N THR A 100 10.70 7.68 5.51
CA THR A 100 10.17 8.01 4.17
C THR A 100 10.05 6.75 3.30
N GLN A 101 11.02 5.84 3.37
CA GLN A 101 10.98 4.59 2.62
C GLN A 101 9.87 3.64 3.11
N ILE A 102 9.67 3.54 4.43
CA ILE A 102 8.58 2.74 5.03
C ILE A 102 7.23 3.23 4.53
N ILE A 103 6.99 4.55 4.61
CA ILE A 103 5.73 5.18 4.18
C ILE A 103 5.53 4.98 2.67
N TYR A 104 6.59 5.16 1.86
CA TYR A 104 6.53 4.97 0.41
C TYR A 104 6.03 3.56 0.03
N TYR A 105 6.57 2.52 0.66
CA TYR A 105 6.10 1.15 0.40
C TYR A 105 4.71 0.87 0.97
N ALA A 106 4.33 1.48 2.10
CA ALA A 106 2.97 1.40 2.61
C ALA A 106 1.96 1.98 1.61
N PHE A 107 2.26 3.15 1.03
CA PHE A 107 1.45 3.79 0.01
C PHE A 107 1.26 2.90 -1.23
N ILE A 108 2.35 2.29 -1.73
CA ILE A 108 2.28 1.35 -2.85
C ILE A 108 1.39 0.14 -2.52
N ARG A 109 1.52 -0.44 -1.31
CA ARG A 109 0.68 -1.56 -0.89
C ARG A 109 -0.79 -1.17 -0.84
N ARG A 110 -1.11 0.02 -0.33
CA ARG A 110 -2.49 0.52 -0.31
C ARG A 110 -3.06 0.67 -1.73
N ILE A 111 -2.32 1.31 -2.63
CA ILE A 111 -2.71 1.44 -4.05
C ILE A 111 -2.94 0.07 -4.69
N GLN A 112 -2.08 -0.92 -4.43
CA GLN A 112 -2.26 -2.27 -4.98
C GLN A 112 -3.51 -2.97 -4.43
N ARG A 113 -3.81 -2.80 -3.15
CA ARG A 113 -5.02 -3.33 -2.51
C ARG A 113 -6.28 -2.72 -3.12
N GLU A 114 -6.30 -1.40 -3.30
CA GLU A 114 -7.41 -0.67 -3.92
C GLU A 114 -7.60 -1.09 -5.38
N LYS A 115 -6.52 -1.15 -6.17
CA LYS A 115 -6.58 -1.63 -7.56
C LYS A 115 -7.14 -3.06 -7.67
N LYS A 116 -6.76 -3.94 -6.75
CA LYS A 116 -7.29 -5.31 -6.68
C LYS A 116 -8.78 -5.29 -6.35
N GLN A 117 -9.22 -4.46 -5.41
CA GLN A 117 -10.63 -4.34 -5.04
C GLN A 117 -11.48 -3.79 -6.20
N THR A 118 -11.00 -2.76 -6.89
CA THR A 118 -11.64 -2.22 -8.10
C THR A 118 -11.76 -3.26 -9.20
N HIS A 119 -10.70 -4.04 -9.45
CA HIS A 119 -10.76 -5.14 -10.42
C HIS A 119 -11.78 -6.23 -10.00
N VAL A 120 -11.88 -6.59 -8.72
CA VAL A 120 -12.93 -7.51 -8.25
C VAL A 120 -14.33 -6.95 -8.52
N LYS A 121 -14.56 -5.66 -8.26
CA LYS A 121 -15.84 -5.00 -8.59
C LYS A 121 -16.14 -5.05 -10.08
N HIS A 122 -15.17 -4.74 -10.94
CA HIS A 122 -15.34 -4.83 -12.40
C HIS A 122 -15.69 -6.26 -12.84
N ARG A 123 -15.01 -7.27 -12.28
CA ARG A 123 -15.29 -8.69 -12.58
C ARG A 123 -16.67 -9.16 -12.14
N ILE A 124 -17.25 -8.54 -11.10
CA ILE A 124 -18.63 -8.81 -10.69
C ILE A 124 -19.59 -8.19 -11.68
N ILE A 125 -19.35 -6.93 -12.09
CA ILE A 125 -20.17 -6.22 -13.07
C ILE A 125 -20.18 -6.95 -14.43
N SER A 126 -19.01 -7.38 -14.92
CA SER A 126 -18.92 -8.13 -16.18
C SER A 126 -19.61 -9.51 -16.17
N LYS A 127 -19.88 -10.05 -14.98
CA LYS A 127 -20.64 -11.30 -14.83
C LYS A 127 -22.12 -11.09 -14.61
N ALA A 128 -22.55 -9.85 -14.32
CA ALA A 128 -23.95 -9.53 -14.18
C ALA A 128 -24.60 -9.64 -15.56
N ASP A 129 -25.58 -10.53 -15.68
CA ASP A 129 -26.30 -10.72 -16.93
C ASP A 129 -27.25 -9.54 -17.12
N PHE A 130 -27.02 -8.73 -18.16
CA PHE A 130 -27.90 -7.63 -18.49
C PHE A 130 -28.95 -8.11 -19.49
N GLN A 131 -30.18 -8.32 -19.02
CA GLN A 131 -31.29 -8.69 -19.89
C GLN A 131 -31.98 -7.42 -20.40
N ALA A 132 -31.65 -7.04 -21.62
CA ALA A 132 -32.27 -5.90 -22.31
C ALA A 132 -33.72 -6.19 -22.75
N PHE A 133 -34.10 -7.47 -22.78
CA PHE A 133 -35.42 -7.92 -23.19
C PHE A 133 -35.91 -9.02 -22.25
N VAL A 134 -37.19 -8.98 -21.93
CA VAL A 134 -37.87 -10.01 -21.14
C VAL A 134 -39.15 -10.43 -21.86
N THR A 135 -39.43 -11.72 -21.89
CA THR A 135 -40.72 -12.25 -22.33
C THR A 135 -41.55 -12.60 -21.09
N MET A 136 -42.82 -12.19 -21.07
CA MET A 136 -43.72 -12.56 -19.97
C MET A 136 -44.20 -13.99 -20.14
N GLU A 137 -44.45 -14.69 -19.03
CA GLU A 137 -44.88 -16.09 -19.07
C GLU A 137 -46.26 -16.21 -19.74
N GLY A 138 -46.34 -16.92 -20.87
CA GLY A 138 -47.56 -17.07 -21.68
C GLY A 138 -47.70 -16.07 -22.85
N ASP A 139 -46.67 -15.26 -23.11
CA ASP A 139 -46.65 -14.27 -24.20
C ASP A 139 -45.37 -14.44 -25.06
N ASP A 140 -45.52 -14.38 -26.38
CA ASP A 140 -44.43 -14.46 -27.36
C ASP A 140 -43.82 -13.08 -27.69
N THR A 141 -44.40 -11.99 -27.18
CA THR A 141 -43.88 -10.63 -27.41
C THR A 141 -42.67 -10.32 -26.52
N SER A 142 -41.61 -9.79 -27.11
CA SER A 142 -40.38 -9.40 -26.42
C SER A 142 -40.48 -7.94 -25.96
N TYR A 143 -40.47 -7.73 -24.64
CA TYR A 143 -40.55 -6.40 -24.04
C TYR A 143 -39.14 -5.85 -23.80
N SER A 144 -38.88 -4.62 -24.25
CA SER A 144 -37.62 -3.95 -23.93
C SER A 144 -37.61 -3.52 -22.46
N VAL A 145 -36.59 -3.97 -21.73
CA VAL A 145 -36.37 -3.55 -20.34
C VAL A 145 -35.57 -2.25 -20.39
N GLY A 146 -36.21 -1.14 -20.02
CA GLY A 146 -35.53 0.15 -19.89
C GLY A 146 -34.49 0.08 -18.77
N GLY A 147 -33.20 0.14 -19.11
CA GLY A 147 -32.13 -0.02 -18.14
C GLY A 147 -30.78 0.47 -18.65
N PHE A 148 -29.84 0.64 -17.72
CA PHE A 148 -28.45 0.97 -17.98
C PHE A 148 -27.63 -0.33 -18.03
N ASP A 149 -26.93 -0.59 -19.14
CA ASP A 149 -25.99 -1.71 -19.22
C ASP A 149 -24.76 -1.44 -18.33
N PRO A 150 -24.58 -2.19 -17.23
CA PRO A 150 -23.48 -1.97 -16.30
C PRO A 150 -22.10 -2.22 -16.93
N ASN A 151 -22.03 -2.98 -18.03
CA ASN A 151 -20.78 -3.28 -18.72
C ASN A 151 -20.12 -2.05 -19.33
N ILE A 152 -20.90 -1.00 -19.66
CA ILE A 152 -20.37 0.26 -20.18
C ILE A 152 -19.47 0.97 -19.15
N MET A 153 -19.62 0.68 -17.85
CA MET A 153 -18.76 1.24 -16.79
C MET A 153 -17.46 0.47 -16.60
N VAL A 154 -17.32 -0.71 -17.20
CA VAL A 154 -16.12 -1.53 -17.07
C VAL A 154 -15.10 -1.08 -18.12
N PRO A 155 -13.90 -0.64 -17.73
CA PRO A 155 -12.86 -0.31 -18.70
C PRO A 155 -12.40 -1.55 -19.49
N ASP A 156 -12.06 -1.35 -20.76
CA ASP A 156 -11.61 -2.43 -21.67
C ASP A 156 -10.33 -3.15 -21.17
N GLU A 157 -9.44 -2.43 -20.48
CA GLU A 157 -8.24 -3.00 -19.88
C GLU A 157 -8.39 -3.25 -18.36
N ASP A 158 -7.92 -4.42 -17.92
CA ASP A 158 -7.85 -4.78 -16.51
C ASP A 158 -6.92 -3.84 -15.71
N VAL A 159 -7.51 -3.07 -14.79
CA VAL A 159 -6.81 -2.16 -13.86
C VAL A 159 -5.77 -2.87 -13.00
N TYR A 160 -5.94 -4.17 -12.76
CA TYR A 160 -5.01 -5.02 -12.03
C TYR A 160 -4.74 -6.30 -12.80
N LYS A 161 -3.49 -6.49 -13.23
CA LYS A 161 -3.04 -7.73 -13.85
C LYS A 161 -2.65 -8.70 -12.74
N PRO A 162 -3.43 -9.75 -12.44
CA PRO A 162 -3.02 -10.75 -11.47
C PRO A 162 -1.69 -11.36 -11.92
N LYS A 163 -0.72 -11.43 -11.02
CA LYS A 163 0.53 -12.13 -11.31
C LYS A 163 0.16 -13.57 -11.68
N LYS A 164 0.46 -13.98 -12.91
CA LYS A 164 0.38 -15.40 -13.31
C LYS A 164 1.29 -16.14 -12.33
N LYS A 165 0.69 -16.90 -11.40
CA LYS A 165 1.45 -17.92 -10.71
C LYS A 165 1.80 -18.92 -11.80
N ASN A 166 3.05 -18.96 -12.24
CA ASN A 166 3.59 -20.21 -12.72
C ASN A 166 3.43 -21.15 -11.54
N LYS A 167 2.35 -21.91 -11.52
CA LYS A 167 2.35 -23.19 -10.84
C LYS A 167 3.36 -24.00 -11.65
N GLU A 168 4.64 -23.78 -11.40
CA GLU A 168 5.54 -24.93 -11.38
C GLU A 168 4.93 -25.80 -10.30
N ILE A 169 4.08 -26.72 -10.75
CA ILE A 169 3.68 -27.86 -9.95
C ILE A 169 5.03 -28.49 -9.64
N ASN A 170 5.60 -28.18 -8.48
CA ASN A 170 6.68 -28.98 -7.93
C ASN A 170 6.04 -30.35 -7.75
N LYS A 171 6.13 -31.19 -8.78
CA LYS A 171 5.73 -32.60 -8.79
C LYS A 171 6.54 -33.25 -7.67
N LYS A 172 5.99 -33.23 -6.46
CA LYS A 172 6.60 -33.83 -5.27
C LYS A 172 6.08 -35.25 -5.20
N GLY A 173 6.73 -36.16 -5.93
CA GLY A 173 6.42 -37.58 -5.86
C GLY A 173 6.71 -38.34 -7.15
N LEU A 174 6.11 -39.53 -7.26
CA LEU A 174 6.20 -40.44 -8.41
C LEU A 174 5.72 -39.80 -9.73
N GLU A 175 5.05 -38.66 -9.67
CA GLU A 175 4.57 -37.87 -10.82
C GLU A 175 5.69 -37.43 -11.78
N ASN A 176 6.94 -37.41 -11.32
CA ASN A 176 8.12 -37.18 -12.19
C ASN A 176 8.49 -38.39 -13.06
N PHE A 177 7.96 -39.58 -12.75
CA PHE A 177 8.27 -40.84 -13.42
C PHE A 177 7.11 -41.38 -14.25
N MET A 178 5.95 -40.72 -14.26
CA MET A 178 4.76 -41.16 -15.01
C MET A 178 4.57 -40.43 -16.35
N GLU A 179 5.50 -39.55 -16.75
CA GLU A 179 5.50 -38.95 -18.10
C GLU A 179 6.54 -39.64 -18.99
N SER A 180 6.27 -40.91 -19.30
CA SER A 180 6.84 -41.60 -20.44
C SER A 180 5.94 -42.80 -20.75
N ASP A 181 5.09 -42.60 -21.76
CA ASP A 181 4.51 -43.57 -22.70
C ASP A 181 3.02 -43.24 -22.97
N ASP A 182 2.83 -42.28 -23.87
CA ASP A 182 1.87 -42.31 -24.99
C ASP A 182 2.21 -41.18 -25.98
#